data_AF-A0A2G8K3N0-F1
#
_entry.id   AF-A0A2G8K3N0-F1
#
_cell.length_a   1.000
_cell.length_b   1.000
_cell.length_c   1.000
_cell.angle_alpha   90.00
_cell.angle_beta   90.00
_cell.angle_gamma   90.00
#
_symmetry.space_group_name_H-M   'P 1'
#
loop_
_entity.id
_entity.type
_entity.pdbx_description
1 polymer ?
#
loop_
_entity_poly.entity_id
_entity_poly.type
_entity_poly.pdbx_seq_one_letter_code
_entity_poly.pdbx_strand_id
1 'polypeptide(L)'
;MPSRERNFPKPGETIHGHKFVTSFGGKGANQSIMAARLGAKVSMVAKVGDDTFGKDTVENFTANSVNTEFIQQTSEASTGVVLITVDQEGQNSFVSVKGSNDLLTPGDVEKAFSQVKSAKVVVSEMEIRRETTLRALQLAKESGSLTVLNPSPAITNLDSEFYKVTDIMCINQLEIHHHHHHHHHHHHHHHHHHHHHHHHHHHHHHHHHHHHHHHHHHHHHHHHHHHHHQQS
;
A
#
# COMPACT_ATOMS: atom_id res chain seq x y z
N MET A 1 -33.29 -30.54 17.78
CA MET A 1 -32.20 -30.30 16.81
C MET A 1 -31.69 -28.89 17.10
N PRO A 2 -30.49 -28.66 17.66
CA PRO A 2 -29.97 -27.30 17.76
C PRO A 2 -29.75 -26.79 16.33
N SER A 3 -30.15 -25.55 16.08
CA SER A 3 -30.08 -24.89 14.78
C SER A 3 -28.67 -24.98 14.19
N ARG A 4 -28.59 -25.25 12.88
CA ARG A 4 -27.36 -25.35 12.08
C ARG A 4 -26.63 -24.02 11.88
N GLU A 5 -26.99 -22.97 12.62
CA GLU A 5 -26.40 -21.65 12.47
C GLU A 5 -25.52 -21.34 13.68
N ARG A 6 -24.23 -21.66 13.59
CA ARG A 6 -23.22 -21.05 14.46
C ARG A 6 -22.10 -20.47 13.62
N ASN A 7 -22.39 -19.28 13.10
CA ASN A 7 -21.43 -18.37 12.49
C ASN A 7 -20.61 -17.67 13.60
N PHE A 8 -19.61 -16.88 13.21
CA PHE A 8 -18.80 -16.03 14.10
C PHE A 8 -19.66 -15.31 15.17
N PRO A 9 -19.11 -15.08 16.39
CA PRO A 9 -19.87 -14.44 17.47
C PRO A 9 -20.32 -13.05 17.03
N LYS A 10 -21.58 -12.70 17.31
CA LYS A 10 -22.08 -11.33 17.11
C LYS A 10 -21.52 -10.40 18.20
N PRO A 11 -21.54 -9.07 18.00
CA PRO A 11 -21.15 -8.12 19.04
C PRO A 11 -21.86 -8.40 20.38
N GLY A 12 -21.09 -8.63 21.43
CA GLY A 12 -21.58 -8.93 22.79
C GLY A 12 -21.86 -10.41 23.07
N GLU A 13 -21.77 -11.30 22.08
CA GLU A 13 -21.95 -12.74 22.29
C GLU A 13 -20.66 -13.42 22.75
N THR A 14 -20.78 -14.41 23.65
CA THR A 14 -19.71 -15.33 24.00
C THR A 14 -20.07 -16.72 23.49
N ILE A 15 -19.18 -17.32 22.71
CA ILE A 15 -19.32 -18.70 22.22
C ILE A 15 -18.20 -19.57 22.78
N HIS A 16 -18.47 -20.86 22.99
CA HIS A 16 -17.48 -21.82 23.43
C HIS A 16 -16.80 -22.46 22.21
N GLY A 17 -15.47 -22.36 22.15
CA GLY A 17 -14.66 -23.01 21.11
C GLY A 17 -14.50 -24.52 21.36
N HIS A 18 -14.05 -25.23 20.33
CA HIS A 18 -13.82 -26.69 20.40
C HIS A 18 -12.33 -27.07 20.42
N LYS A 19 -11.46 -26.20 19.90
CA LYS A 19 -10.02 -26.46 19.78
C LYS A 19 -9.27 -25.13 19.77
N PHE A 20 -8.08 -25.12 20.35
CA PHE A 20 -7.13 -24.00 20.31
C PHE A 20 -5.77 -24.52 19.86
N VAL A 21 -5.12 -23.80 18.95
CA VAL A 21 -3.78 -24.11 18.44
C VAL A 21 -3.03 -22.79 18.26
N THR A 22 -1.78 -22.76 18.69
CA THR A 22 -0.82 -21.72 18.33
C THR A 22 0.13 -22.25 17.27
N SER A 23 0.54 -21.38 16.35
CA SER A 23 1.51 -21.69 15.31
C SER A 23 2.29 -20.43 14.96
N PHE A 24 3.52 -20.59 14.47
CA PHE A 24 4.28 -19.50 13.87
C PHE A 24 3.67 -19.13 12.52
N GLY A 25 3.68 -17.83 12.22
CA GLY A 25 3.15 -17.25 10.99
C GLY A 25 3.91 -15.98 10.61
N GLY A 26 3.28 -15.15 9.77
CA GLY A 26 3.90 -13.97 9.16
C GLY A 26 4.52 -14.30 7.80
N LYS A 27 4.26 -13.46 6.79
CA LYS A 27 4.68 -13.72 5.41
C LYS A 27 6.20 -13.77 5.29
N GLY A 28 6.89 -12.78 5.86
CA GLY A 28 8.36 -12.75 5.88
C GLY A 28 8.97 -13.97 6.60
N ALA A 29 8.35 -14.41 7.70
CA ALA A 29 8.80 -15.60 8.42
C ALA A 29 8.63 -16.88 7.59
N ASN A 30 7.46 -17.07 6.97
CA ASN A 30 7.19 -18.24 6.14
C ASN A 30 8.11 -18.29 4.91
N GLN A 31 8.33 -17.15 4.24
CA GLN A 31 9.20 -17.06 3.07
C GLN A 31 10.66 -17.37 3.43
N SER A 32 11.17 -16.79 4.51
CA SER A 32 12.56 -17.00 4.96
C SER A 32 12.82 -18.45 5.38
N ILE A 33 11.91 -19.05 6.15
CA ILE A 33 12.03 -20.47 6.57
C ILE A 33 11.96 -21.40 5.37
N MET A 34 11.05 -21.17 4.42
CA MET A 34 10.97 -22.02 3.23
C MET A 34 12.21 -21.90 2.34
N ALA A 35 12.76 -20.69 2.18
CA ALA A 35 14.02 -20.50 1.46
C ALA A 35 15.18 -21.24 2.14
N ALA A 36 15.28 -21.18 3.47
CA ALA A 36 16.31 -21.88 4.23
C ALA A 36 16.17 -23.41 4.11
N ARG A 37 14.94 -23.94 4.20
CA ARG A 37 14.66 -25.38 4.00
C ARG A 37 15.01 -25.88 2.61
N LEU A 38 14.95 -25.03 1.60
CA LEU A 38 15.39 -25.32 0.24
C LEU A 38 16.91 -25.16 0.03
N GLY A 39 17.66 -24.85 1.09
CA GLY A 39 19.13 -24.80 1.09
C GLY A 39 19.73 -23.40 0.90
N ALA A 40 18.92 -22.34 0.89
CA ALA A 40 19.45 -20.98 0.84
C ALA A 40 20.09 -20.58 2.18
N LYS A 41 21.13 -19.72 2.12
CA LYS A 41 21.61 -19.01 3.31
C LYS A 41 20.74 -17.77 3.52
N VAL A 42 19.97 -17.77 4.60
CA VAL A 42 18.96 -16.74 4.86
C VAL A 42 19.32 -15.97 6.12
N SER A 43 19.15 -14.65 6.06
CA SER A 43 19.23 -13.77 7.22
C SER A 43 17.92 -13.01 7.34
N MET A 44 17.32 -13.01 8.52
CA MET A 44 16.07 -12.32 8.78
C MET A 44 16.35 -10.96 9.43
N VAL A 45 15.76 -9.90 8.87
CA VAL A 45 15.72 -8.57 9.47
C VAL A 45 14.30 -8.36 9.96
N ALA A 46 14.10 -8.33 11.27
CA ALA A 46 12.77 -8.26 11.87
C ALA A 46 12.82 -7.60 13.25
N LYS A 47 11.64 -7.32 13.82
CA LYS A 47 11.50 -6.88 15.20
C LYS A 47 10.37 -7.63 15.88
N VAL A 48 10.68 -8.30 16.98
CA VAL A 48 9.72 -9.04 17.82
C VAL A 48 9.55 -8.33 19.16
N GLY A 49 8.49 -8.64 19.90
CA GLY A 49 8.33 -8.17 21.27
C GLY A 49 9.32 -8.87 22.21
N ASP A 50 9.64 -8.21 23.31
CA ASP A 50 10.27 -8.83 24.48
C ASP A 50 9.21 -9.59 25.29
N ASP A 51 8.66 -10.63 24.67
CA ASP A 51 7.63 -11.51 25.21
C ASP A 51 7.90 -12.97 24.82
N THR A 52 7.08 -13.88 25.34
CA THR A 52 7.21 -15.32 25.07
C THR A 52 7.08 -15.62 23.58
N PHE A 53 6.15 -14.96 22.88
CA PHE A 53 5.98 -15.16 21.43
C PHE A 53 7.21 -14.71 20.64
N GLY A 54 7.86 -13.62 21.06
CA GLY A 54 9.05 -13.12 20.40
C GLY A 54 10.23 -14.06 20.58
N LYS A 55 10.43 -14.56 21.81
CA LYS A 55 11.44 -15.58 22.10
C LYS A 55 11.21 -16.86 21.29
N ASP A 56 9.99 -17.39 21.32
CA ASP A 56 9.63 -18.61 20.59
C ASP A 56 9.80 -18.43 19.07
N THR A 57 9.51 -17.23 18.55
CA THR A 57 9.69 -16.91 17.13
C THR A 57 11.16 -16.92 16.73
N VAL A 58 12.06 -16.34 17.55
CA VAL A 58 13.51 -16.37 17.30
C VAL A 58 14.03 -17.80 17.34
N GLU A 59 13.62 -18.60 18.33
CA GLU A 59 13.99 -20.02 18.42
C GLU A 59 13.52 -20.80 17.20
N ASN A 60 12.30 -20.54 16.70
CA ASN A 60 11.79 -21.17 15.48
C ASN A 60 12.63 -20.80 14.25
N PHE A 61 13.10 -19.55 14.11
CA PHE A 61 14.02 -19.19 13.03
C PHE A 61 15.34 -19.96 13.12
N THR A 62 15.96 -20.01 14.30
CA THR A 62 17.21 -20.74 14.52
C THR A 62 17.05 -22.23 14.23
N ALA A 63 15.95 -22.85 14.68
CA ALA A 63 15.64 -24.26 14.41
C ALA A 63 15.48 -24.56 12.90
N ASN A 64 15.11 -23.55 12.10
CA ASN A 64 14.98 -23.64 10.65
C ASN A 64 16.21 -23.08 9.89
N SER A 65 17.36 -22.93 10.56
CA SER A 65 18.63 -22.47 9.97
C SER A 65 18.58 -21.08 9.33
N VAL A 66 17.72 -20.19 9.84
CA VAL A 66 17.70 -18.77 9.47
C VAL A 66 18.61 -18.00 10.43
N ASN A 67 19.49 -17.14 9.89
CA ASN A 67 20.31 -16.25 10.71
C ASN A 67 19.42 -15.17 11.37
N THR A 68 19.47 -15.11 12.70
CA THR A 68 18.64 -14.24 13.55
C THR A 68 19.37 -13.01 14.09
N GLU A 69 20.62 -12.77 13.67
CA GLU A 69 21.47 -11.66 14.14
C GLU A 69 20.81 -10.27 14.02
N PHE A 70 19.96 -10.08 13.02
CA PHE A 70 19.25 -8.81 12.77
C PHE A 70 17.79 -8.82 13.21
N ILE A 71 17.41 -9.76 14.08
CA ILE A 71 16.12 -9.74 14.76
C ILE A 71 16.29 -8.98 16.07
N GLN A 72 15.61 -7.84 16.20
CA GLN A 72 15.61 -7.06 17.43
C GLN A 72 14.42 -7.42 18.32
N GLN A 73 14.61 -7.35 19.63
CA GLN A 73 13.53 -7.42 20.61
C GLN A 73 13.21 -6.02 21.12
N THR A 74 11.94 -5.75 21.43
CA THR A 74 11.50 -4.47 22.01
C THR A 74 10.45 -4.67 23.09
N SER A 75 10.56 -3.89 24.18
CA SER A 75 9.54 -3.83 25.23
C SER A 75 8.41 -2.82 24.92
N GLU A 76 8.48 -2.09 23.81
CA GLU A 76 7.52 -1.04 23.44
C GLU A 76 6.20 -1.59 22.88
N ALA A 77 6.22 -2.82 22.34
CA ALA A 77 5.06 -3.50 21.78
C ALA A 77 5.20 -5.01 21.88
N SER A 78 4.07 -5.73 21.92
CA SER A 78 4.06 -7.18 21.82
C SER A 78 4.49 -7.67 20.44
N THR A 79 4.92 -8.92 20.35
CA THR A 79 5.12 -9.61 19.07
C THR A 79 3.83 -9.59 18.25
N GLY A 80 3.95 -9.41 16.94
CA GLY A 80 2.79 -9.42 16.04
C GLY A 80 2.04 -10.76 16.09
N VAL A 81 0.72 -10.69 16.08
CA VAL A 81 -0.16 -11.87 16.13
C VAL A 81 -1.29 -11.75 15.11
N VAL A 82 -1.76 -12.89 14.62
CA VAL A 82 -2.99 -12.98 13.84
C VAL A 82 -3.92 -13.95 14.55
N LEU A 83 -5.04 -13.44 15.05
CA LEU A 83 -6.10 -14.27 15.59
C LEU A 83 -6.92 -14.82 14.42
N ILE A 84 -6.95 -16.14 14.31
CA ILE A 84 -7.73 -16.85 13.29
C ILE A 84 -8.86 -17.57 14.01
N THR A 85 -10.09 -17.22 13.66
CA THR A 85 -11.27 -17.99 14.06
C THR A 85 -11.79 -18.76 12.86
N VAL A 86 -12.26 -19.99 13.10
CA VAL A 86 -12.83 -20.85 12.06
C VAL A 86 -14.19 -21.32 12.55
N ASP A 87 -15.23 -21.14 11.74
CA ASP A 87 -16.58 -21.58 12.07
C ASP A 87 -16.82 -23.06 11.71
N GLN A 88 -18.03 -23.53 11.93
CA GLN A 88 -18.39 -24.94 11.68
C GLN A 88 -18.48 -25.28 10.19
N GLU A 89 -18.60 -24.28 9.31
CA GLU A 89 -18.63 -24.45 7.86
C GLU A 89 -17.22 -24.34 7.25
N GLY A 90 -16.20 -24.10 8.07
CA GLY A 90 -14.81 -23.95 7.65
C GLY A 90 -14.46 -22.55 7.14
N GLN A 91 -15.35 -21.56 7.30
CA GLN A 91 -15.04 -20.17 7.01
C GLN A 91 -14.08 -19.62 8.06
N ASN A 92 -13.18 -18.73 7.66
CA ASN A 92 -12.19 -18.13 8.54
C ASN A 92 -12.35 -16.60 8.66
N SER A 93 -11.96 -16.07 9.81
CA SER A 93 -11.80 -14.64 10.04
C SER A 93 -10.43 -14.38 10.64
N PHE A 94 -9.80 -13.28 10.20
CA PHE A 94 -8.45 -12.89 10.60
C PHE A 94 -8.52 -11.53 11.29
N VAL A 95 -7.97 -11.45 12.50
CA VAL A 95 -7.70 -10.18 13.17
C VAL A 95 -6.19 -10.07 13.37
N SER A 96 -5.56 -9.18 12.62
CA SER A 96 -4.11 -8.97 12.67
C SER A 96 -3.76 -7.81 13.58
N VAL A 97 -2.79 -8.04 14.47
CA VAL A 97 -2.14 -7.02 15.28
C VAL A 97 -0.66 -7.05 14.91
N LYS A 98 -0.19 -5.99 14.23
CA LYS A 98 1.20 -5.91 13.76
C LYS A 98 2.22 -5.88 14.91
N GLY A 99 1.87 -5.21 16.01
CA GLY A 99 2.72 -5.11 17.20
C GLY A 99 4.11 -4.57 16.85
N SER A 100 5.15 -5.26 17.33
CA SER A 100 6.57 -4.94 17.11
C SER A 100 6.98 -4.80 15.63
N ASN A 101 6.23 -5.40 14.68
CA ASN A 101 6.50 -5.26 13.25
C ASN A 101 6.42 -3.79 12.78
N ASP A 102 5.52 -2.98 13.35
CA ASP A 102 5.42 -1.55 13.04
C ASP A 102 6.57 -0.72 13.63
N LEU A 103 7.35 -1.31 14.54
CA LEU A 103 8.50 -0.66 15.15
C LEU A 103 9.82 -0.98 14.43
N LEU A 104 9.80 -1.84 13.41
CA LEU A 104 10.97 -2.01 12.53
C LEU A 104 11.19 -0.72 11.73
N THR A 105 12.41 -0.20 11.76
CA THR A 105 12.74 1.12 11.19
C THR A 105 13.63 1.01 9.94
N PRO A 106 13.67 2.04 9.08
CA PRO A 106 14.66 2.12 8.01
C PRO A 106 16.11 1.99 8.52
N GLY A 107 16.41 2.57 9.69
CA GLY A 107 17.73 2.49 10.31
C GLY A 107 18.12 1.08 10.78
N ASP A 108 17.14 0.25 11.16
CA ASP A 108 17.40 -1.16 11.50
C ASP A 108 17.82 -1.96 10.27
N VAL A 109 17.16 -1.69 9.13
CA VAL A 109 17.50 -2.28 7.83
C VAL A 109 18.87 -1.80 7.35
N GLU A 110 19.17 -0.50 7.45
CA GLU A 110 20.48 0.05 7.06
C GLU A 110 21.63 -0.60 7.84
N LYS A 111 21.46 -0.81 9.15
CA LYS A 111 22.43 -1.55 9.98
C LYS A 111 22.63 -2.97 9.44
N ALA A 112 21.57 -3.69 9.11
CA ALA A 112 21.67 -5.04 8.56
C ALA A 112 22.43 -5.06 7.22
N PHE A 113 22.10 -4.17 6.28
CA PHE A 113 22.79 -4.08 4.98
C PHE A 113 24.27 -3.71 5.10
N SER A 114 24.64 -2.90 6.10
CA SER A 114 26.06 -2.56 6.34
C SER A 114 26.92 -3.79 6.69
N GLN A 115 26.28 -4.84 7.23
CA GLN A 115 26.93 -6.08 7.66
C GLN A 115 26.71 -7.23 6.66
N VAL A 116 25.55 -7.29 5.99
CA VAL A 116 25.21 -8.29 4.97
C VAL A 116 25.56 -7.77 3.56
N LYS A 117 26.86 -7.65 3.27
CA LYS A 117 27.35 -7.07 2.01
C LYS A 117 27.22 -7.95 0.76
N SER A 118 26.73 -9.19 0.90
CA SER A 118 26.74 -10.20 -0.18
C SER A 118 25.39 -10.87 -0.44
N ALA A 119 24.30 -10.27 0.04
CA ALA A 119 22.97 -10.75 -0.32
C ALA A 119 22.82 -10.74 -1.85
N LYS A 120 22.35 -11.85 -2.42
CA LYS A 120 22.06 -11.96 -3.85
C LYS A 120 20.62 -11.60 -4.18
N VAL A 121 19.74 -11.81 -3.21
CA VAL A 121 18.30 -11.60 -3.32
C VAL A 121 17.82 -10.97 -2.03
N VAL A 122 16.98 -9.95 -2.14
CA VAL A 122 16.26 -9.36 -1.01
C VAL A 122 14.77 -9.51 -1.29
N VAL A 123 14.09 -10.17 -0.36
CA VAL A 123 12.65 -10.44 -0.43
C VAL A 123 11.96 -9.64 0.65
N SER A 124 10.87 -8.97 0.29
CA SER A 124 10.04 -8.28 1.26
C SER A 124 8.56 -8.39 0.93
N GLU A 125 7.75 -8.02 1.91
CA GLU A 125 6.30 -8.01 1.88
C GLU A 125 5.77 -6.72 2.55
N MET A 126 4.48 -6.64 2.91
CA MET A 126 3.82 -5.40 3.35
C MET A 126 3.21 -5.46 4.77
N GLU A 127 3.70 -6.36 5.63
CA GLU A 127 3.30 -6.49 7.02
C GLU A 127 4.10 -5.56 7.96
N ILE A 128 5.21 -4.97 7.50
CA ILE A 128 5.94 -3.89 8.19
C ILE A 128 5.57 -2.49 7.66
N ARG A 129 6.22 -1.43 8.15
CA ARG A 129 6.03 -0.07 7.64
C ARG A 129 6.55 0.08 6.21
N ARG A 130 5.75 0.75 5.36
CA ARG A 130 6.04 0.93 3.94
C ARG A 130 7.38 1.61 3.68
N GLU A 131 7.73 2.65 4.45
CA GLU A 131 9.01 3.32 4.32
C GLU A 131 10.20 2.39 4.62
N THR A 132 10.00 1.41 5.50
CA THR A 132 11.03 0.43 5.85
C THR A 132 11.19 -0.60 4.73
N THR A 133 10.08 -1.13 4.19
CA THR A 133 10.09 -1.99 2.99
C THR A 133 10.76 -1.28 1.81
N LEU A 134 10.37 -0.03 1.53
CA LEU A 134 10.93 0.74 0.42
C LEU A 134 12.43 0.94 0.58
N ARG A 135 12.88 1.30 1.79
CA ARG A 135 14.31 1.49 2.05
C ARG A 135 15.11 0.21 1.87
N ALA A 136 14.58 -0.94 2.30
CA ALA A 136 15.23 -2.24 2.10
C ALA A 136 15.43 -2.56 0.62
N LEU A 137 14.40 -2.31 -0.21
CA LEU A 137 14.47 -2.56 -1.65
C LEU A 137 15.42 -1.58 -2.36
N GLN A 138 15.46 -0.31 -1.94
CA GLN A 138 16.43 0.67 -2.43
C GLN A 138 17.87 0.23 -2.16
N LEU A 139 18.20 -0.15 -0.92
CA LEU A 139 19.53 -0.63 -0.53
C LEU A 139 19.91 -1.92 -1.29
N ALA A 140 18.95 -2.81 -1.50
CA ALA A 140 19.14 -4.01 -2.30
C ALA A 140 19.49 -3.66 -3.76
N LYS A 141 18.77 -2.72 -4.37
CA LYS A 141 19.02 -2.27 -5.74
C LYS A 141 20.39 -1.59 -5.86
N GLU A 142 20.72 -0.71 -4.91
CA GLU A 142 22.01 0.00 -4.83
C GLU A 142 23.20 -0.97 -4.70
N SER A 143 23.01 -2.10 -4.00
CA SER A 143 24.02 -3.15 -3.84
C SER A 143 24.05 -4.17 -4.98
N GLY A 144 23.19 -4.02 -6.00
CA GLY A 144 23.11 -4.96 -7.12
C GLY A 144 22.43 -6.30 -6.80
N SER A 145 21.70 -6.37 -5.69
CA SER A 145 20.88 -7.53 -5.32
C SER A 145 19.61 -7.59 -6.17
N LEU A 146 19.13 -8.80 -6.47
CA LEU A 146 17.80 -9.00 -7.05
C LEU A 146 16.73 -8.64 -6.00
N THR A 147 15.76 -7.83 -6.38
CA THR A 147 14.69 -7.36 -5.49
C THR A 147 13.36 -8.07 -5.77
N VAL A 148 12.80 -8.72 -4.75
CA VAL A 148 11.51 -9.42 -4.84
C VAL A 148 10.54 -8.80 -3.84
N LEU A 149 9.37 -8.37 -4.33
CA LEU A 149 8.31 -7.84 -3.49
C LEU A 149 7.04 -8.67 -3.65
N ASN A 150 6.48 -9.14 -2.54
CA ASN A 150 5.10 -9.59 -2.48
C ASN A 150 4.24 -8.48 -1.85
N PRO A 151 3.49 -7.67 -2.62
CA PRO A 151 2.72 -6.54 -2.11
C PRO A 151 1.45 -7.01 -1.38
N SER A 152 1.63 -7.73 -0.27
CA SER A 152 0.59 -8.39 0.51
C SER A 152 0.74 -8.04 1.99
N PRO A 153 -0.33 -7.66 2.71
CA PRO A 153 -1.72 -7.56 2.26
C PRO A 153 -1.93 -6.54 1.13
N ALA A 154 -3.01 -6.69 0.36
CA ALA A 154 -3.27 -5.82 -0.80
C ALA A 154 -3.30 -4.34 -0.39
N ILE A 155 -2.52 -3.51 -1.08
CA ILE A 155 -2.45 -2.07 -0.83
C ILE A 155 -3.07 -1.32 -2.00
N THR A 156 -4.08 -0.50 -1.70
CA THR A 156 -4.56 0.53 -2.63
C THR A 156 -3.52 1.65 -2.72
N ASN A 157 -3.11 2.04 -3.93
CA ASN A 157 -2.16 3.13 -4.21
C ASN A 157 -0.74 2.89 -3.70
N LEU A 158 -0.12 1.79 -4.15
CA LEU A 158 1.31 1.57 -3.95
C LEU A 158 2.12 2.67 -4.66
N ASP A 159 3.04 3.30 -3.94
CA ASP A 159 3.91 4.35 -4.46
C ASP A 159 4.69 3.87 -5.70
N SER A 160 4.78 4.74 -6.70
CA SER A 160 5.53 4.50 -7.94
C SER A 160 6.98 4.06 -7.69
N GLU A 161 7.59 4.51 -6.59
CA GLU A 161 8.96 4.16 -6.21
C GLU A 161 9.13 2.66 -5.99
N PHE A 162 8.13 1.95 -5.44
CA PHE A 162 8.22 0.50 -5.25
C PHE A 162 8.42 -0.24 -6.57
N TYR A 163 7.78 0.19 -7.66
CA TYR A 163 7.95 -0.45 -8.96
C TYR A 163 9.35 -0.20 -9.54
N LYS A 164 9.97 0.94 -9.25
CA LYS A 164 11.33 1.28 -9.73
C LYS A 164 12.40 0.43 -9.05
N VAL A 165 12.18 0.06 -7.80
CA VAL A 165 13.14 -0.68 -6.98
C VAL A 165 12.80 -2.16 -6.81
N THR A 166 11.85 -2.69 -7.59
CA THR A 166 11.45 -4.10 -7.57
C THR A 166 11.73 -4.75 -8.92
N ASP A 167 12.52 -5.82 -8.95
CA ASP A 167 12.78 -6.61 -10.14
C ASP A 167 11.68 -7.66 -10.39
N ILE A 168 11.19 -8.28 -9.32
CA ILE A 168 10.14 -9.31 -9.38
C ILE A 168 9.03 -8.95 -8.39
N MET A 169 7.82 -8.80 -8.91
CA MET A 169 6.64 -8.60 -8.07
C MET A 169 5.77 -9.87 -8.06
N CYS A 170 5.59 -10.48 -6.90
CA CYS A 170 4.79 -11.69 -6.72
C CYS A 170 3.39 -11.30 -6.22
N ILE A 171 2.39 -11.32 -7.11
CA ILE A 171 1.03 -10.84 -6.83
C ILE A 171 0.02 -11.98 -7.05
N ASN A 172 -0.93 -12.16 -6.14
CA ASN A 172 -2.07 -13.09 -6.33
C ASN A 172 -3.28 -12.39 -6.98
N GLN A 173 -4.31 -13.16 -7.34
CA GLN A 173 -5.51 -12.63 -8.02
C GLN A 173 -6.27 -11.56 -7.22
N LEU A 174 -6.33 -11.71 -5.88
CA LEU A 174 -7.00 -10.75 -5.01
C LEU A 174 -6.25 -9.42 -5.00
N GLU A 175 -4.93 -9.48 -4.88
CA GLU A 175 -4.03 -8.32 -4.90
C GLU A 175 -4.08 -7.60 -6.28
N ILE A 176 -4.13 -8.36 -7.39
CA ILE A 176 -4.31 -7.84 -8.76
C ILE A 176 -5.57 -6.98 -8.88
N HIS A 177 -6.71 -7.43 -8.35
CA HIS A 177 -7.97 -6.69 -8.44
C HIS A 177 -7.87 -5.30 -7.76
N HIS A 178 -7.19 -5.23 -6.61
CA HIS A 178 -6.95 -3.95 -5.92
C HIS A 178 -5.94 -3.05 -6.65
N HIS A 179 -4.95 -3.62 -7.35
CA HIS A 179 -3.95 -2.85 -8.11
C HIS A 179 -4.46 -2.33 -9.47
N HIS A 180 -5.30 -3.08 -10.21
CA HIS A 180 -5.77 -2.68 -11.54
C HIS A 180 -6.87 -1.61 -11.54
N HIS A 181 -7.79 -1.62 -10.58
CA HIS A 181 -8.89 -0.66 -10.55
C HIS A 181 -8.41 0.80 -10.40
N HIS A 182 -7.23 1.04 -9.82
CA HIS A 182 -6.75 2.40 -9.56
C HIS A 182 -5.75 2.94 -10.59
N HIS A 183 -4.95 2.08 -11.25
CA HIS A 183 -4.08 2.53 -12.36
C HIS A 183 -4.89 3.07 -13.56
N HIS A 184 -6.08 2.52 -13.82
CA HIS A 184 -6.97 3.06 -14.86
C HIS A 184 -7.65 4.37 -14.47
N HIS A 185 -7.99 4.59 -13.19
CA HIS A 185 -8.58 5.86 -12.75
C HIS A 185 -7.58 7.02 -12.76
N HIS A 186 -6.30 6.78 -12.45
CA HIS A 186 -5.28 7.82 -12.52
C HIS A 186 -4.90 8.21 -13.96
N HIS A 187 -4.89 7.28 -14.91
CA HIS A 187 -4.71 7.63 -16.33
C HIS A 187 -5.89 8.42 -16.91
N HIS A 188 -7.12 8.14 -16.48
CA HIS A 188 -8.28 8.93 -16.93
C HIS A 188 -8.31 10.35 -16.32
N HIS A 189 -7.89 10.54 -15.06
CA HIS A 189 -7.85 11.87 -14.46
C HIS A 189 -6.71 12.76 -14.99
N HIS A 190 -5.53 12.20 -15.29
CA HIS A 190 -4.46 13.00 -15.89
C HIS A 190 -4.73 13.38 -17.35
N HIS A 191 -5.42 12.53 -18.14
CA HIS A 191 -5.82 12.92 -19.50
C HIS A 191 -6.91 13.99 -19.52
N HIS A 192 -7.82 14.02 -18.54
CA HIS A 192 -8.83 15.07 -18.48
C HIS A 192 -8.28 16.45 -18.05
N HIS A 193 -7.27 16.50 -17.17
CA HIS A 193 -6.68 17.78 -16.78
C HIS A 193 -5.75 18.40 -17.83
N HIS A 194 -5.03 17.60 -18.63
CA HIS A 194 -4.22 18.15 -19.72
C HIS A 194 -5.05 18.65 -20.91
N HIS A 195 -6.22 18.06 -21.18
CA HIS A 195 -7.10 18.56 -22.23
C HIS A 195 -7.83 19.87 -21.88
N HIS A 196 -8.07 20.15 -20.59
CA HIS A 196 -8.72 21.39 -20.20
C HIS A 196 -7.81 22.62 -20.22
N HIS A 197 -6.50 22.47 -19.99
CA HIS A 197 -5.58 23.62 -20.05
C HIS A 197 -5.22 24.04 -21.48
N HIS A 198 -5.26 23.15 -22.47
CA HIS A 198 -5.03 23.55 -23.87
C HIS A 198 -6.24 24.22 -24.53
N HIS A 199 -7.46 23.99 -24.05
CA HIS A 199 -8.65 24.65 -24.61
C HIS A 199 -8.87 26.09 -24.11
N HIS A 200 -8.33 26.47 -22.94
CA HIS A 200 -8.52 27.84 -22.44
C HIS A 200 -7.59 28.88 -23.07
N HIS A 201 -6.45 28.49 -23.65
CA HIS A 201 -5.57 29.45 -24.33
C HIS A 201 -5.95 29.76 -25.77
N HIS A 202 -6.80 28.95 -26.42
CA HIS A 202 -7.25 29.23 -27.79
C HIS A 202 -8.55 30.07 -27.88
N HIS A 203 -9.32 30.20 -26.80
CA HIS A 203 -10.57 30.98 -26.83
C HIS A 203 -10.41 32.48 -26.57
N HIS A 204 -9.26 32.95 -26.06
CA HIS A 204 -9.06 34.39 -25.83
C HIS A 204 -8.56 35.18 -27.05
N HIS A 205 -8.13 34.53 -28.14
CA HIS A 205 -7.69 35.25 -29.35
C HIS A 205 -8.75 35.44 -30.43
N HIS A 206 -9.94 34.84 -30.31
CA HIS A 206 -11.00 34.98 -31.33
C HIS A 206 -12.15 35.94 -30.98
N HIS A 207 -12.20 36.48 -29.75
CA HIS A 207 -13.27 37.40 -29.36
C HIS A 207 -13.01 38.89 -29.66
N HIS A 208 -11.84 39.27 -30.19
CA HIS A 208 -11.53 40.67 -30.50
C HIS A 208 -11.77 41.10 -31.95
N HIS A 209 -12.20 40.22 -32.86
CA HIS A 209 -12.37 40.57 -34.28
C HIS A 209 -13.82 40.60 -34.82
N HIS A 210 -14.85 40.37 -34.01
CA HIS A 210 -16.24 40.35 -34.49
C HIS A 210 -17.18 41.45 -33.99
N HIS A 211 -16.67 42.49 -33.31
CA HIS A 211 -17.50 43.62 -32.86
C HIS A 211 -17.44 44.90 -33.70
N HIS A 212 -16.80 44.89 -34.89
CA HIS A 212 -16.65 46.10 -35.71
C HIS A 212 -17.48 46.20 -37.00
N HIS A 213 -18.42 45.28 -37.27
CA HIS A 213 -19.16 45.31 -38.55
C HIS A 213 -20.70 45.34 -38.53
N HIS A 214 -21.34 45.65 -37.39
CA HIS A 214 -22.82 45.78 -37.35
C HIS A 214 -23.36 47.06 -36.71
N HIS A 215 -22.68 48.19 -36.92
CA HIS A 215 -23.24 49.52 -36.63
C HIS A 215 -23.11 50.48 -37.82
N HIS A 216 -23.54 50.05 -39.00
CA HIS A 216 -23.90 50.95 -40.10
C HIS A 216 -25.05 50.35 -40.89
N HIS A 217 -26.27 50.77 -40.54
CA HIS A 217 -27.49 50.86 -41.37
C HIS A 217 -28.72 50.62 -40.51
N HIS A 218 -29.14 51.64 -39.77
CA HIS A 218 -30.56 51.93 -39.54
C HIS A 218 -30.71 53.39 -39.10
N HIS A 219 -30.54 54.29 -40.07
CA HIS A 219 -31.12 55.63 -40.03
C HIS A 219 -32.04 55.74 -41.24
N HIS A 220 -33.36 55.69 -40.99
CA HIS A 220 -34.39 56.56 -41.60
C HIS A 220 -35.78 55.94 -41.39
N HIS A 221 -36.49 56.47 -40.39
CA HIS A 221 -37.88 56.92 -40.47
C HIS A 221 -38.51 56.92 -39.07
N HIS A 222 -38.47 58.07 -38.41
CA HIS A 222 -39.70 58.78 -38.01
C HIS A 222 -39.34 60.16 -37.45
N HIS A 223 -39.69 61.18 -38.23
CA HIS A 223 -39.86 62.55 -37.78
C HIS A 223 -41.09 62.65 -36.86
N HIS A 224 -40.97 63.39 -35.76
CA HIS A 224 -41.66 64.64 -35.44
C HIS A 224 -42.07 64.79 -33.96
N HIS A 225 -41.73 65.96 -33.42
CA HIS A 225 -42.31 66.67 -32.26
C HIS A 225 -42.06 66.12 -30.84
N HIS A 226 -41.24 66.81 -30.03
CA HIS A 226 -41.65 68.00 -29.27
C HIS A 226 -40.49 68.70 -28.52
N HIS A 227 -40.32 69.99 -28.83
CA HIS A 227 -39.96 71.16 -28.01
C HIS A 227 -39.06 71.09 -26.76
N HIS A 228 -37.92 71.80 -26.88
CA HIS A 228 -37.48 72.99 -26.12
C HIS A 228 -37.74 73.14 -24.60
N HIS A 229 -36.64 73.27 -23.85
CA HIS A 229 -36.28 74.32 -22.84
C HIS A 229 -35.30 73.72 -21.82
N GLN A 230 -34.26 74.34 -21.27
CA GLN A 230 -33.61 75.66 -21.37
C GLN A 230 -32.26 75.51 -20.63
N GLN A 231 -31.21 76.23 -21.06
CA GLN A 231 -29.94 76.37 -20.34
C GLN A 231 -30.05 77.42 -19.23
N SER A 232 -29.52 77.09 -18.04
CA SER A 232 -28.53 77.89 -17.28
C SER A 232 -28.03 77.07 -16.10
#